data_AF-D8QDQ6-F1
#
_entry.id   AF-D8QDQ6-F1
#
_cell.length_a   1.000
_cell.length_b   1.000
_cell.length_c   1.000
_cell.angle_alpha   90.00
_cell.angle_beta   90.00
_cell.angle_gamma   90.00
#
_symmetry.space_group_name_H-M   'P 1'
#
loop_
_entity.id
_entity.type
_entity.pdbx_description
1 polymer ?
#
loop_
_entity_poly.entity_id
_entity_poly.type
_entity_poly.pdbx_seq_one_letter_code
_entity_poly.pdbx_strand_id
1 'polypeptide(L)'
;MKTSAILVALAASMSASAYTITFKNQCSYAVWPAVGKAPNGQVDNSVRFGAKLNPGQSVSWNIDGHQLGIRGWGRTGCDSNGANCKTGACNGGLVCNDAGITAHAIYSEYGYGNAGQWGGERTYWNLSFVGGNVNIPARLSATDGQSVTCTSNSCPTDQAYHQDSDHQAVRNSPLSASYTHTFCP
;
A
#
# COMPACT_ATOMS: atom_id res chain seq x y z
N MET A 1 32.51 53.62 -2.08
CA MET A 1 31.27 52.95 -2.54
C MET A 1 31.52 51.46 -2.47
N LYS A 2 30.91 50.75 -1.51
CA LYS A 2 31.06 49.29 -1.35
C LYS A 2 29.74 48.64 -1.76
N THR A 3 29.72 48.01 -2.94
CA THR A 3 28.57 47.26 -3.44
C THR A 3 28.57 45.89 -2.79
N SER A 4 27.65 45.66 -1.85
CA SER A 4 27.34 44.32 -1.35
C SER A 4 26.43 43.61 -2.36
N ALA A 5 26.91 42.52 -2.96
CA ALA A 5 26.07 41.62 -3.74
C ALA A 5 25.33 40.67 -2.78
N ILE A 6 23.99 40.75 -2.77
CA ILE A 6 23.13 39.81 -2.06
C ILE A 6 22.93 38.60 -2.97
N LEU A 7 23.50 37.46 -2.61
CA LEU A 7 23.20 36.16 -3.21
C LEU A 7 21.83 35.69 -2.70
N VAL A 8 20.79 35.81 -3.52
CA VAL A 8 19.49 35.18 -3.27
C VAL A 8 19.60 33.73 -3.71
N ALA A 9 19.67 32.80 -2.76
CA ALA A 9 19.54 31.38 -3.04
C ALA A 9 18.07 31.06 -3.34
N LEU A 10 17.73 30.80 -4.60
CA LEU A 10 16.45 30.21 -4.99
C LEU A 10 16.45 28.75 -4.50
N ALA A 11 15.79 28.48 -3.37
CA ALA A 11 15.43 27.12 -2.99
C ALA A 11 14.33 26.66 -3.97
N ALA A 12 14.70 25.85 -4.96
CA ALA A 12 13.74 25.12 -5.77
C ALA A 12 13.01 24.13 -4.86
N SER A 13 11.76 24.42 -4.51
CA SER A 13 10.86 23.45 -3.90
C SER A 13 10.58 22.36 -4.94
N MET A 14 11.34 21.27 -4.93
CA MET A 14 10.91 20.04 -5.60
C MET A 14 9.60 19.63 -4.92
N SER A 15 8.48 19.77 -5.63
CA SER A 15 7.22 19.15 -5.22
C SER A 15 7.45 17.63 -5.22
N ALA A 16 7.78 17.07 -4.06
CA ALA A 16 7.86 15.63 -3.90
C ALA A 16 6.47 15.06 -4.13
N SER A 17 6.28 14.31 -5.22
CA SER A 17 5.04 13.58 -5.45
C SER A 17 4.91 12.52 -4.37
N ALA A 18 3.76 12.47 -3.69
CA ALA A 18 3.45 11.47 -2.68
C ALA A 18 2.01 11.00 -2.87
N TYR A 19 1.75 9.74 -2.51
CA TYR A 19 0.39 9.22 -2.41
C TYR A 19 0.09 8.81 -0.98
N THR A 20 -1.19 8.84 -0.63
CA THR A 20 -1.68 8.38 0.67
C THR A 20 -2.34 7.01 0.51
N ILE A 21 -2.03 6.07 1.40
CA ILE A 21 -2.86 4.87 1.61
C ILE A 21 -3.72 5.13 2.84
N THR A 22 -5.04 5.08 2.66
CA THR A 22 -6.01 5.10 3.76
C THR A 22 -6.55 3.70 3.99
N PHE A 23 -6.30 3.16 5.17
CA PHE A 23 -6.89 1.91 5.63
C PHE A 23 -8.21 2.21 6.33
N LYS A 24 -9.29 1.55 5.91
CA LYS A 24 -10.63 1.69 6.50
C LYS A 24 -11.10 0.34 7.01
N ASN A 25 -11.42 0.25 8.30
CA ASN A 25 -11.95 -0.96 8.90
C ASN A 25 -13.49 -0.94 8.91
N GLN A 26 -14.13 -1.65 7.99
CA GLN A 26 -15.59 -1.88 8.00
C GLN A 26 -15.96 -3.26 8.59
N CYS A 27 -14.98 -4.03 9.05
CA CYS A 27 -15.23 -5.28 9.75
C CYS A 27 -15.86 -5.02 11.12
N SER A 28 -16.59 -6.02 11.64
CA SER A 28 -17.12 -6.02 13.01
C SER A 28 -16.06 -6.33 14.08
N TYR A 29 -14.80 -6.51 13.69
CA TYR A 29 -13.67 -6.83 14.55
C TYR A 29 -12.48 -5.90 14.30
N ALA A 30 -11.53 -5.87 15.24
CA ALA A 30 -10.31 -5.08 15.10
C ALA A 30 -9.38 -5.65 14.02
N VAL A 31 -8.79 -4.76 13.23
CA VAL A 31 -7.80 -5.07 12.19
C VAL A 31 -6.52 -4.29 12.48
N TRP A 32 -5.36 -4.90 12.19
CA TRP A 32 -4.07 -4.25 12.32
C TRP A 32 -3.45 -4.02 10.94
N PRO A 33 -3.78 -2.90 10.25
CA PRO A 33 -3.14 -2.59 8.99
C PRO A 33 -1.63 -2.46 9.16
N ALA A 34 -0.89 -2.87 8.14
CA ALA A 34 0.54 -2.73 8.04
C ALA A 34 0.93 -2.29 6.63
N VAL A 35 2.07 -1.59 6.53
CA VAL A 35 2.76 -1.30 5.27
C VAL A 35 4.19 -1.78 5.39
N GLY A 36 4.71 -2.32 4.30
CA GLY A 36 6.12 -2.69 4.18
C GLY A 36 6.60 -2.56 2.75
N LYS A 37 7.92 -2.47 2.59
CA LYS A 37 8.58 -2.33 1.30
C LYS A 37 9.49 -3.52 1.02
N ALA A 38 9.29 -4.15 -0.13
CA ALA A 38 10.11 -5.26 -0.61
C ALA A 38 10.31 -5.25 -2.13
N PRO A 39 11.06 -4.28 -2.69
CA PRO A 39 11.39 -4.25 -4.12
C PRO A 39 12.10 -5.55 -4.51
N ASN A 40 11.64 -6.19 -5.58
CA ASN A 40 12.17 -7.48 -6.05
C ASN A 40 12.18 -8.58 -4.97
N GLY A 41 11.24 -8.52 -4.01
CA GLY A 41 11.14 -9.46 -2.90
C GLY A 41 12.19 -9.27 -1.79
N GLN A 42 13.06 -8.25 -1.88
CA GLN A 42 14.08 -7.96 -0.87
C GLN A 42 13.57 -6.93 0.14
N VAL A 43 13.56 -7.28 1.42
CA VAL A 43 13.08 -6.41 2.50
C VAL A 43 13.88 -5.10 2.55
N ASP A 44 13.16 -3.99 2.58
CA ASP A 44 13.68 -2.65 2.81
C ASP A 44 12.85 -1.95 3.89
N ASN A 45 13.48 -1.64 5.04
CA ASN A 45 12.80 -1.05 6.19
C ASN A 45 12.64 0.48 6.13
N SER A 46 12.95 1.12 4.99
CA SER A 46 12.77 2.57 4.80
C SER A 46 11.30 3.00 4.76
N VAL A 47 10.38 2.10 4.38
CA VAL A 47 8.94 2.34 4.43
C VAL A 47 8.28 1.22 5.22
N ARG A 48 7.80 1.56 6.41
CA ARG A 48 7.07 0.64 7.29
C ARG A 48 6.05 1.39 8.12
N PHE A 49 4.89 0.78 8.29
CA PHE A 49 3.80 1.33 9.09
C PHE A 49 3.05 0.18 9.77
N GLY A 50 2.43 0.49 10.91
CA GLY A 50 1.56 -0.43 11.61
C GLY A 50 0.65 0.31 12.57
N ALA A 51 -0.61 -0.06 12.60
CA ALA A 51 -1.59 0.49 13.53
C ALA A 51 -2.61 -0.56 13.95
N LYS A 52 -3.44 -0.23 14.94
CA LYS A 52 -4.65 -0.96 15.28
C LYS A 52 -5.85 -0.10 14.91
N LEU A 53 -6.82 -0.69 14.22
CA LEU A 53 -8.11 -0.09 13.91
C LEU A 53 -9.23 -0.91 14.55
N ASN A 54 -9.98 -0.29 15.46
CA ASN A 54 -11.28 -0.82 15.88
C ASN A 54 -12.32 -0.69 14.76
N PRO A 55 -13.47 -1.38 14.85
CA PRO A 55 -14.55 -1.25 13.87
C PRO A 55 -14.92 0.22 13.58
N GLY A 56 -15.06 0.54 12.29
CA GLY A 56 -15.41 1.87 11.81
C GLY A 56 -14.27 2.89 11.76
N GLN A 57 -13.08 2.55 12.28
CA GLN A 57 -11.94 3.46 12.27
C GLN A 57 -11.17 3.43 10.94
N SER A 58 -10.44 4.52 10.68
CA SER A 58 -9.52 4.65 9.56
C SER A 58 -8.18 5.23 10.00
N VAL A 59 -7.13 4.94 9.26
CA VAL A 59 -5.82 5.58 9.39
C VAL A 59 -5.17 5.76 8.02
N SER A 60 -4.41 6.83 7.86
CA SER A 60 -3.73 7.17 6.61
C SER A 60 -2.22 7.20 6.80
N TRP A 61 -1.49 6.79 5.77
CA TRP A 61 -0.03 6.84 5.71
C TRP A 61 0.43 7.41 4.37
N ASN A 62 1.36 8.36 4.41
CA ASN A 62 1.91 8.99 3.21
C ASN A 62 3.16 8.26 2.75
N ILE A 63 3.28 8.07 1.45
CA ILE A 63 4.39 7.35 0.82
C ILE A 63 4.89 8.19 -0.35
N ASP A 64 6.20 8.29 -0.48
CA ASP A 64 6.81 8.92 -1.65
C ASP A 64 6.38 8.20 -2.94
N GLY A 65 6.03 8.99 -3.96
CA GLY A 65 5.46 8.50 -5.21
C GLY A 65 6.41 7.67 -6.06
N HIS A 66 7.72 7.72 -5.78
CA HIS A 66 8.76 7.00 -6.52
C HIS A 66 9.16 5.68 -5.85
N GLN A 67 8.42 5.24 -4.81
CA GLN A 67 8.68 3.96 -4.16
C GLN A 67 8.27 2.77 -5.02
N LEU A 68 8.99 1.67 -4.84
CA LEU A 68 8.76 0.37 -5.49
C LEU A 68 8.55 -0.71 -4.44
N GLY A 69 7.72 -1.70 -4.78
CA GLY A 69 7.50 -2.88 -3.94
C GLY A 69 6.79 -2.59 -2.63
N ILE A 70 5.91 -1.59 -2.61
CA ILE A 70 5.10 -1.26 -1.43
C ILE A 70 3.95 -2.25 -1.32
N ARG A 71 3.73 -2.80 -0.13
CA ARG A 71 2.58 -3.65 0.20
C ARG A 71 1.84 -3.06 1.39
N GLY A 72 0.52 -2.96 1.28
CA GLY A 72 -0.39 -2.72 2.39
C GLY A 72 -1.25 -3.95 2.64
N TRP A 73 -1.45 -4.36 3.89
CA TRP A 73 -2.32 -5.50 4.22
C TRP A 73 -2.94 -5.37 5.61
N GLY A 74 -3.94 -6.20 5.90
CA GLY A 74 -4.56 -6.29 7.21
C GLY A 74 -4.19 -7.57 7.95
N ARG A 75 -4.12 -7.48 9.28
CA ARG A 75 -3.85 -8.59 10.19
C ARG A 75 -4.98 -8.73 11.20
N THR A 76 -5.25 -9.94 11.68
CA THR A 76 -6.36 -10.20 12.62
C THR A 76 -5.91 -10.98 13.85
N GLY A 77 -6.65 -10.80 14.95
CA GLY A 77 -6.44 -11.57 16.18
C GLY A 77 -5.03 -11.44 16.77
N CYS A 78 -4.45 -10.25 16.70
CA CYS A 78 -3.13 -9.96 17.25
C CYS A 78 -3.19 -9.73 18.76
N ASP A 79 -2.04 -9.92 19.42
CA ASP A 79 -1.82 -9.57 20.81
C ASP A 79 -1.93 -8.04 21.03
N SER A 80 -1.95 -7.62 22.30
CA SER A 80 -2.06 -6.20 22.68
C SER A 80 -0.94 -5.32 22.11
N ASN A 81 0.25 -5.89 21.91
CA ASN A 81 1.41 -5.24 21.30
C ASN A 81 1.42 -5.31 19.76
N GLY A 82 0.40 -5.88 19.13
CA GLY A 82 0.29 -6.04 17.67
C GLY A 82 1.10 -7.21 17.08
N ALA A 83 1.70 -8.07 17.90
CA ALA A 83 2.39 -9.28 17.49
C ALA A 83 1.44 -10.50 17.42
N ASN A 84 1.97 -11.67 17.03
CA ASN A 84 1.32 -12.99 17.10
C ASN A 84 -0.10 -13.03 16.52
N CYS A 85 -0.31 -12.34 15.38
CA CYS A 85 -1.61 -12.31 14.72
C CYS A 85 -2.01 -13.70 14.20
N LYS A 86 -3.31 -14.02 14.24
CA LYS A 86 -3.87 -15.26 13.69
C LYS A 86 -3.75 -15.34 12.17
N THR A 87 -3.93 -14.22 11.49
CA THR A 87 -3.79 -14.12 10.03
C THR A 87 -3.05 -12.85 9.66
N GLY A 88 -2.34 -12.86 8.52
CA GLY A 88 -1.55 -11.70 8.06
C GLY A 88 -0.32 -11.41 8.91
N ALA A 89 0.11 -12.34 9.76
CA ALA A 89 1.18 -12.11 10.72
C ALA A 89 2.49 -11.69 10.04
N CYS A 90 3.25 -10.86 10.74
CA CYS A 90 4.55 -10.37 10.32
C CYS A 90 5.50 -10.32 11.51
N ASN A 91 6.80 -10.33 11.24
CA ASN A 91 7.84 -10.12 12.24
C ASN A 91 7.96 -8.62 12.58
N GLY A 92 8.20 -8.30 13.85
CA GLY A 92 8.43 -6.92 14.32
C GLY A 92 7.34 -6.34 15.26
N GLY A 93 6.26 -7.08 15.49
CA GLY A 93 5.16 -6.64 16.36
C GLY A 93 4.22 -5.68 15.64
N LEU A 94 3.88 -4.54 16.25
CA LEU A 94 2.95 -3.60 15.62
C LEU A 94 3.47 -3.09 14.27
N VAL A 95 4.76 -2.74 14.17
CA VAL A 95 5.39 -2.30 12.92
C VAL A 95 6.25 -3.42 12.37
N CYS A 96 5.86 -3.93 11.19
CA CYS A 96 6.52 -5.07 10.57
C CYS A 96 7.93 -4.73 10.05
N ASN A 97 8.84 -5.70 10.09
CA ASN A 97 10.22 -5.59 9.61
C ASN A 97 10.57 -6.61 8.51
N ASP A 98 9.60 -7.39 8.03
CA ASP A 98 9.74 -8.40 6.97
C ASP A 98 8.94 -8.06 5.70
N ALA A 99 8.37 -6.85 5.66
CA ALA A 99 7.52 -6.35 4.59
C ALA A 99 6.35 -7.28 4.20
N GLY A 100 5.85 -8.08 5.15
CA GLY A 100 4.72 -8.97 4.95
C GLY A 100 5.02 -10.13 4.00
N ILE A 101 6.28 -10.45 3.70
CA ILE A 101 6.65 -11.55 2.78
C ILE A 101 6.03 -12.89 3.21
N THR A 102 5.86 -13.10 4.52
CA THR A 102 5.29 -14.33 5.10
C THR A 102 3.84 -14.18 5.54
N ALA A 103 3.16 -13.07 5.23
CA ALA A 103 1.85 -12.78 5.81
C ALA A 103 0.71 -13.60 5.19
N HIS A 104 0.90 -14.13 3.97
CA HIS A 104 -0.12 -14.86 3.20
C HIS A 104 -1.52 -14.21 3.27
N ALA A 105 -1.56 -12.90 3.07
CA ALA A 105 -2.76 -12.08 3.14
C ALA A 105 -3.15 -11.56 1.75
N ILE A 106 -4.32 -10.91 1.66
CA ILE A 106 -4.59 -9.98 0.57
C ILE A 106 -3.74 -8.74 0.77
N TYR A 107 -2.93 -8.41 -0.24
CA TYR A 107 -2.15 -7.17 -0.28
C TYR A 107 -2.81 -6.17 -1.21
N SER A 108 -2.73 -4.89 -0.88
CA SER A 108 -2.68 -3.82 -1.88
C SER A 108 -1.23 -3.55 -2.23
N GLU A 109 -0.86 -3.73 -3.49
CA GLU A 109 0.52 -3.55 -3.96
C GLU A 109 0.65 -2.26 -4.77
N TYR A 110 1.80 -1.59 -4.67
CA TYR A 110 2.08 -0.33 -5.35
C TYR A 110 3.53 -0.26 -5.82
N GLY A 111 3.74 0.36 -6.98
CA GLY A 111 5.07 0.67 -7.48
C GLY A 111 5.07 1.80 -8.51
N TYR A 112 6.09 2.64 -8.43
CA TYR A 112 6.41 3.62 -9.46
C TYR A 112 6.71 2.96 -10.82
N GLY A 113 6.30 3.61 -11.91
CA GLY A 113 6.79 3.29 -13.24
C GLY A 113 6.77 4.52 -14.14
N ASN A 114 7.69 4.55 -15.12
CA ASN A 114 7.82 5.64 -16.08
C ASN A 114 7.73 5.10 -17.50
N ALA A 115 6.63 5.41 -18.18
CA ALA A 115 6.37 5.03 -19.56
C ALA A 115 6.83 6.09 -20.58
N GLY A 116 7.63 7.08 -20.15
CA GLY A 116 8.11 8.18 -20.98
C GLY A 116 6.96 8.98 -21.60
N GLN A 117 7.13 9.42 -22.84
CA GLN A 117 6.13 10.23 -23.55
C GLN A 117 4.76 9.53 -23.78
N TRP A 118 4.69 8.20 -23.59
CA TRP A 118 3.50 7.41 -23.92
C TRP A 118 2.57 7.15 -22.73
N GLY A 119 2.99 7.51 -21.52
CA GLY A 119 2.18 7.33 -20.31
C GLY A 119 2.64 8.11 -19.09
N GLY A 120 3.81 8.74 -19.17
CA GLY A 120 4.41 9.50 -18.09
C GLY A 120 4.77 8.64 -16.88
N GLU A 121 5.00 9.33 -15.77
CA GLU A 121 5.21 8.70 -14.48
C GLU A 121 3.87 8.36 -13.84
N ARG A 122 3.74 7.11 -13.37
CA ARG A 122 2.51 6.56 -12.84
C ARG A 122 2.80 5.69 -11.63
N THR A 123 1.81 5.53 -10.77
CA THR A 123 1.80 4.47 -9.77
C THR A 123 1.01 3.30 -10.34
N TYR A 124 1.64 2.15 -10.46
CA TYR A 124 1.01 0.86 -10.76
C TYR A 124 0.57 0.21 -9.47
N TRP A 125 -0.63 -0.36 -9.46
CA TRP A 125 -1.21 -0.92 -8.25
C TRP A 125 -2.20 -2.04 -8.54
N ASN A 126 -2.42 -2.91 -7.56
CA ASN A 126 -3.39 -4.00 -7.64
C ASN A 126 -3.83 -4.45 -6.23
N LEU A 127 -4.86 -5.28 -6.16
CA LEU A 127 -4.97 -6.26 -5.07
C LEU A 127 -4.23 -7.53 -5.47
N SER A 128 -3.53 -8.16 -4.54
CA SER A 128 -2.74 -9.36 -4.76
C SER A 128 -3.26 -10.51 -3.92
N PHE A 129 -3.58 -11.62 -4.58
CA PHE A 129 -4.04 -12.89 -4.01
C PHE A 129 -2.96 -13.98 -4.16
N VAL A 130 -1.70 -13.62 -4.42
CA VAL A 130 -0.57 -14.57 -4.53
C VAL A 130 -0.45 -15.47 -3.29
N GLY A 131 -0.88 -15.00 -2.12
CA GLY A 131 -0.93 -15.79 -0.89
C GLY A 131 -1.94 -16.96 -0.90
N GLY A 132 -2.83 -17.03 -1.90
CA GLY A 132 -3.79 -18.12 -2.10
C GLY A 132 -4.97 -18.15 -1.13
N ASN A 133 -5.09 -17.16 -0.24
CA ASN A 133 -6.17 -17.09 0.74
C ASN A 133 -6.57 -15.65 1.06
N VAL A 134 -7.89 -15.38 1.10
CA VAL A 134 -8.48 -14.13 1.57
C VAL A 134 -8.59 -14.19 3.09
N ASN A 135 -7.59 -13.62 3.77
CA ASN A 135 -7.63 -13.50 5.23
C ASN A 135 -8.66 -12.45 5.70
N ILE A 136 -8.84 -11.37 4.94
CA ILE A 136 -9.85 -10.33 5.15
C ILE A 136 -10.38 -9.91 3.77
N PRO A 137 -11.72 -9.90 3.55
CA PRO A 137 -12.30 -9.34 2.33
C PRO A 137 -11.84 -7.90 2.09
N ALA A 138 -11.46 -7.55 0.86
CA ALA A 138 -10.85 -6.26 0.57
C ALA A 138 -11.39 -5.59 -0.70
N ARG A 139 -11.44 -4.26 -0.66
CA ARG A 139 -11.60 -3.39 -1.83
C ARG A 139 -10.49 -2.37 -1.84
N LEU A 140 -9.86 -2.16 -2.98
CA LEU A 140 -8.89 -1.11 -3.21
C LEU A 140 -9.45 -0.12 -4.22
N SER A 141 -9.50 1.15 -3.85
CA SER A 141 -10.01 2.23 -4.69
C SER A 141 -9.00 3.36 -4.78
N ALA A 142 -8.85 3.96 -5.96
CA ALA A 142 -8.03 5.13 -6.21
C ALA A 142 -8.90 6.39 -6.36
N THR A 143 -8.33 7.57 -6.07
CA THR A 143 -9.04 8.86 -6.18
C THR A 143 -9.43 9.24 -7.61
N ASP A 144 -8.91 8.54 -8.61
CA ASP A 144 -9.27 8.70 -10.02
C ASP A 144 -10.51 7.87 -10.44
N GLY A 145 -11.15 7.19 -9.48
CA GLY A 145 -12.38 6.42 -9.70
C GLY A 145 -12.16 4.94 -10.02
N GLN A 146 -10.92 4.50 -10.24
CA GLN A 146 -10.63 3.08 -10.45
C GLN A 146 -10.77 2.29 -9.14
N SER A 147 -11.20 1.03 -9.23
CA SER A 147 -11.23 0.12 -8.08
C SER A 147 -11.13 -1.34 -8.49
N VAL A 148 -10.71 -2.17 -7.54
CA VAL A 148 -10.75 -3.63 -7.62
C VAL A 148 -11.23 -4.21 -6.29
N THR A 149 -11.89 -5.38 -6.32
CA THR A 149 -12.50 -5.99 -5.13
C THR A 149 -12.28 -7.51 -5.10
N CYS A 150 -11.86 -8.03 -3.94
CA CYS A 150 -11.63 -9.46 -3.71
C CYS A 150 -12.11 -9.84 -2.30
N THR A 151 -13.22 -10.58 -2.21
CA THR A 151 -13.93 -10.84 -0.93
C THR A 151 -13.99 -12.30 -0.51
N SER A 152 -13.52 -13.23 -1.33
CA SER A 152 -13.53 -14.67 -1.07
C SER A 152 -12.40 -15.37 -1.83
N ASN A 153 -12.12 -16.64 -1.55
CA ASN A 153 -11.01 -17.36 -2.23
C ASN A 153 -11.23 -17.59 -3.73
N SER A 154 -12.40 -17.26 -4.26
CA SER A 154 -12.69 -17.26 -5.70
C SER A 154 -12.61 -15.85 -6.28
N CYS A 155 -11.47 -15.17 -6.10
CA CYS A 155 -11.28 -13.83 -6.66
C CYS A 155 -11.12 -13.87 -8.18
N PRO A 156 -11.83 -13.01 -8.92
CA PRO A 156 -11.63 -12.89 -10.35
C PRO A 156 -10.22 -12.38 -10.68
N THR A 157 -9.58 -12.93 -11.70
CA THR A 157 -8.20 -12.59 -12.13
C THR A 157 -8.08 -11.19 -12.76
N ASP A 158 -9.20 -10.51 -13.01
CA ASP A 158 -9.24 -9.08 -13.38
C ASP A 158 -9.39 -8.16 -12.16
N GLN A 159 -9.66 -8.72 -10.97
CA GLN A 159 -9.85 -8.00 -9.71
C GLN A 159 -8.72 -8.21 -8.71
N ALA A 160 -8.00 -9.32 -8.80
CA ALA A 160 -6.81 -9.56 -8.00
C ALA A 160 -5.74 -10.25 -8.84
N TYR A 161 -4.49 -9.89 -8.60
CA TYR A 161 -3.32 -10.50 -9.21
C TYR A 161 -3.02 -11.82 -8.52
N HIS A 162 -3.06 -12.92 -9.25
CA HIS A 162 -2.74 -14.24 -8.70
C HIS A 162 -1.37 -14.72 -9.18
N GLN A 163 -1.01 -14.35 -10.42
CA GLN A 163 0.20 -14.78 -11.11
C GLN A 163 0.58 -13.80 -12.24
N ASP A 164 1.78 -13.99 -12.80
CA ASP A 164 2.40 -13.05 -13.75
C ASP A 164 1.63 -12.79 -15.05
N SER A 165 0.74 -13.69 -15.45
CA SER A 165 -0.12 -13.50 -16.62
C SER A 165 -1.32 -12.58 -16.38
N ASP A 166 -1.61 -12.21 -15.13
CA ASP A 166 -2.84 -11.51 -14.74
C ASP A 166 -2.71 -9.99 -14.90
N HIS A 167 -2.25 -9.56 -16.08
CA HIS A 167 -2.05 -8.14 -16.38
C HIS A 167 -3.34 -7.32 -16.25
N GLN A 168 -4.50 -7.96 -16.42
CA GLN A 168 -5.81 -7.33 -16.25
C GLN A 168 -6.17 -7.02 -14.79
N ALA A 169 -5.44 -7.52 -13.79
CA ALA A 169 -5.62 -7.12 -12.39
C ALA A 169 -4.85 -5.83 -12.06
N VAL A 170 -3.84 -5.48 -12.84
CA VAL A 170 -3.00 -4.31 -12.60
C VAL A 170 -3.70 -3.06 -13.12
N ARG A 171 -3.76 -2.04 -12.27
CA ARG A 171 -4.23 -0.69 -12.59
C ARG A 171 -3.06 0.28 -12.53
N ASN A 172 -3.24 1.46 -13.08
CA ASN A 172 -2.29 2.54 -12.90
C ASN A 172 -3.03 3.87 -12.76
N SER A 173 -2.44 4.78 -11.97
CA SER A 173 -3.01 6.09 -11.67
C SER A 173 -1.90 7.17 -11.74
N PRO A 174 -2.26 8.47 -11.83
CA PRO A 174 -1.28 9.55 -11.68
C PRO A 174 -0.48 9.42 -10.37
N LEU A 175 0.76 9.88 -10.32
CA LEU A 175 1.60 9.85 -9.09
C LEU A 175 0.98 10.57 -7.89
N SER A 176 0.05 11.50 -8.12
CA SER A 176 -0.68 12.24 -7.09
C SER A 176 -1.96 11.54 -6.61
N ALA A 177 -2.34 10.40 -7.21
CA ALA A 177 -3.54 9.68 -6.80
C ALA A 177 -3.34 9.04 -5.42
N SER A 178 -4.38 9.07 -4.59
CA SER A 178 -4.39 8.39 -3.29
C SER A 178 -5.31 7.19 -3.30
N TYR A 179 -5.12 6.29 -2.34
CA TYR A 179 -5.74 4.97 -2.33
C TYR A 179 -6.47 4.71 -1.02
N THR A 180 -7.57 3.99 -1.09
CA THR A 180 -8.28 3.47 0.07
C THR A 180 -8.31 1.95 0.03
N HIS A 181 -7.66 1.31 1.01
CA HIS A 181 -7.78 -0.12 1.28
C HIS A 181 -8.90 -0.32 2.30
N THR A 182 -10.02 -0.85 1.86
CA THR A 182 -11.19 -1.10 2.70
C THR A 182 -11.26 -2.56 3.10
N PHE A 183 -11.21 -2.83 4.40
CA PHE A 183 -11.43 -4.15 4.98
C PHE A 183 -12.93 -4.39 5.20
N CYS A 184 -13.43 -5.56 4.80
CA CYS A 184 -14.85 -5.96 4.82
C CYS A 184 -15.77 -4.97 4.06
N PRO A 185 -15.51 -4.75 2.76
CA PRO A 185 -16.16 -3.74 1.93
C PRO A 185 -17.58 -4.09 1.44
#